data_AF-A0A1T4J2Y5-F1
#
_entry.id   AF-A0A1T4J2Y5-F1
#
_cell.length_a   1.000
_cell.length_b   1.000
_cell.length_c   1.000
_cell.angle_alpha   90.00
_cell.angle_beta   90.00
_cell.angle_gamma   90.00
#
_symmetry.space_group_name_H-M   'P 1'
#
loop_
_entity.id
_entity.type
_entity.pdbx_description
1 polymer ?
#
loop_
_entity_poly.entity_id
_entity_poly.type
_entity_poly.pdbx_seq_one_letter_code
_entity_poly.pdbx_strand_id
1 'polypeptide(L)' 'MKNFRYLEETILLKLDENSCIGCGNCVTVCPHRVFTLRDGKAFIRDRGG' A
#
# COMPACT_ATOMS: atom_id res chain seq x y z
N MET A 1 -19.78 -10.07 1.92
CA MET A 1 -18.52 -9.95 2.68
C MET A 1 -18.19 -8.47 2.78
N LYS A 2 -18.57 -7.83 3.89
CA LYS A 2 -18.47 -6.37 4.08
C LYS A 2 -17.23 -6.07 4.93
N ASN A 3 -16.36 -5.22 4.40
CA ASN A 3 -15.52 -4.28 5.15
C ASN A 3 -14.52 -4.85 6.19
N PHE A 4 -13.49 -5.57 5.74
CA PHE A 4 -12.24 -5.67 6.51
C PHE A 4 -11.50 -4.33 6.41
N ARG A 5 -11.89 -3.34 7.23
CA ARG A 5 -11.14 -2.09 7.43
C ARG A 5 -10.10 -2.32 8.52
N TYR A 6 -8.86 -1.91 8.27
CA TYR A 6 -7.83 -1.92 9.31
C TYR A 6 -8.20 -0.94 10.43
N LEU A 7 -8.01 -1.33 11.69
CA LEU A 7 -8.22 -0.44 12.85
C LEU A 7 -7.22 0.72 12.76
N GLU A 8 -7.71 1.95 12.75
CA GLU A 8 -6.93 3.20 12.54
C GLU A 8 -5.70 3.29 13.46
N GLU A 9 -5.78 2.72 14.67
CA GLU A 9 -4.69 2.75 15.67
C GLU A 9 -3.66 1.61 15.52
N THR A 10 -3.79 0.72 14.52
CA THR A 10 -2.91 -0.48 14.38
C THR A 10 -2.31 -0.63 12.97
N ILE A 11 -2.37 0.37 12.09
CA ILE A 11 -1.67 0.28 10.79
C ILE A 11 -0.16 0.47 10.98
N LEU A 12 0.56 -0.66 10.98
CA LEU A 12 2.03 -0.71 11.02
C LEU A 12 2.68 -0.58 9.63
N LEU A 13 1.88 -0.61 8.55
CA LEU A 13 2.41 -0.55 7.18
C LEU A 13 2.97 0.83 6.87
N LYS A 14 4.30 0.92 6.77
CA LYS A 14 5.01 2.12 6.36
C LYS A 14 5.70 1.89 5.01
N LEU A 15 5.47 2.81 4.07
CA LEU A 15 6.22 2.86 2.83
C LEU A 15 7.25 3.99 2.94
N ASP A 16 8.50 3.67 2.62
CA ASP A 16 9.55 4.67 2.42
C ASP A 16 9.72 4.93 0.92
N GLU A 17 9.32 6.13 0.49
CA GLU A 17 9.34 6.53 -0.92
C GLU A 17 10.77 6.75 -1.45
N ASN A 18 11.72 7.03 -0.55
CA ASN A 18 13.12 7.25 -0.91
C ASN A 18 13.78 5.94 -1.33
N SER A 19 13.50 4.84 -0.64
CA SER A 19 14.01 3.51 -0.97
C SER A 19 13.24 2.82 -2.11
N CYS A 20 12.06 3.32 -2.48
CA CYS A 20 11.27 2.75 -3.57
C CYS A 20 11.97 2.93 -4.93
N ILE A 21 12.30 1.83 -5.60
CA ILE A 21 12.92 1.86 -6.95
C ILE A 21 11.91 1.76 -8.09
N GLY A 22 10.60 1.76 -7.80
CA GLY A 22 9.56 1.70 -8.82
C GLY A 22 9.32 0.33 -9.46
N CYS A 23 9.82 -0.76 -8.88
CA CYS A 23 9.74 -2.09 -9.49
C CYS A 23 8.32 -2.68 -9.60
N GLY A 24 7.34 -2.14 -8.87
CA GLY A 24 5.93 -2.54 -8.97
C GLY A 24 5.56 -3.88 -8.33
N ASN A 25 6.54 -4.63 -7.80
CA ASN A 25 6.26 -5.93 -7.17
C ASN A 25 5.25 -5.81 -6.03
N CYS A 26 5.26 -4.73 -5.25
CA CYS A 26 4.29 -4.48 -4.19
C CYS A 26 2.83 -4.43 -4.69
N VAL A 27 2.60 -3.93 -5.91
CA VAL A 27 1.27 -3.90 -6.54
C VAL A 27 0.84 -5.30 -6.96
N THR A 28 1.76 -6.08 -7.53
CA THR A 28 1.49 -7.44 -8.02
C THR A 28 1.21 -8.42 -6.88
N VAL A 29 2.01 -8.37 -5.80
CA VAL A 29 1.97 -9.37 -4.73
C VAL A 29 0.92 -9.06 -3.66
N CYS A 30 0.45 -7.82 -3.56
CA CYS A 30 -0.48 -7.44 -2.49
C CYS A 30 -1.90 -7.92 -2.81
N PRO A 31 -2.46 -8.90 -2.07
CA PRO A 31 -3.80 -9.41 -2.33
C PRO A 31 -4.89 -8.37 -2.04
N HIS A 32 -4.61 -7.45 -1.10
CA HIS A 32 -5.51 -6.37 -0.70
C HIS A 32 -5.43 -5.15 -1.64
N ARG A 33 -4.51 -5.14 -2.60
CA ARG A 33 -4.33 -4.05 -3.59
C ARG A 33 -4.18 -2.66 -2.94
N VAL A 34 -3.49 -2.58 -1.81
CA VAL A 34 -3.28 -1.31 -1.08
C VAL A 34 -2.27 -0.41 -1.77
N PHE A 35 -1.40 -0.97 -2.62
CA PHE A 35 -0.39 -0.22 -3.36
C PHE A 35 -0.85 0.14 -4.77
N THR A 36 -0.46 1.32 -5.23
CA THR A 36 -0.52 1.74 -6.63
C THR A 36 0.84 2.27 -7.06
N LEU A 37 1.14 2.20 -8.35
CA LEU A 37 2.26 2.91 -8.94
C LEU A 37 1.78 4.24 -9.53
N ARG A 38 2.52 5.31 -9.28
CA ARG A 38 2.35 6.62 -9.92
C ARG A 38 3.72 7.25 -10.08
N ASP A 39 4.01 7.88 -11.21
CA ASP A 39 5.27 8.60 -11.45
C ASP A 39 6.53 7.76 -11.12
N GLY A 40 6.47 6.44 -11.38
CA GLY A 40 7.56 5.51 -11.11
C GLY A 40 7.79 5.15 -9.63
N LYS A 41 6.88 5.53 -8.72
CA LYS A 41 6.96 5.24 -7.28
C LYS A 41 5.69 4.58 -6.78
N ALA A 42 5.83 3.77 -5.73
CA ALA A 42 4.69 3.16 -5.06
C ALA A 42 4.00 4.18 -4.14
N PHE A 43 2.68 4.08 -4.03
CA PHE A 43 1.83 4.87 -3.14
C PHE A 43 0.83 3.95 -2.44
N ILE A 44 0.58 4.18 -1.15
CA ILE A 44 -0.46 3.45 -0.40
C ILE A 44 -1.79 4.19 -0.59
N ARG A 45 -2.79 3.54 -1.20
CA ARG A 45 -4.13 4.11 -1.44
C ARG A 45 -5.08 3.93 -0.26
N ASP A 46 -4.87 2.88 0.53
CA ASP A 46 -5.67 2.55 1.70
C ASP A 46 -4.72 2.30 2.88
N ARG A 47 -4.61 3.30 3.76
CA ARG A 47 -3.80 3.23 4.98
C ARG A 47 -4.62 2.75 6.17
N GLY A 48 -5.76 2.09 5.95
CA GLY A 48 -6.84 1.98 6.92
C GLY A 48 -7.88 3.04 6.58
N GLY A 49 -8.88 2.68 5.79
CA GLY A 49 -9.96 3.58 5.38
C GLY A 49 -10.79 4.09 6.54
#